data_AF-A0A942BBI3-F1
#
_entry.id   AF-A0A942BBI3-F1
#
_cell.length_a   1.000
_cell.length_b   1.000
_cell.length_c   1.000
_cell.angle_alpha   90.00
_cell.angle_beta   90.00
_cell.angle_gamma   90.00
#
_symmetry.space_group_name_H-M   'P 1'
#
loop_
_entity.id
_entity.type
_entity.pdbx_description
1 polymer ?
#
loop_
_entity_poly.entity_id
_entity_poly.type
_entity_poly.pdbx_seq_one_letter_code
_entity_poly.pdbx_strand_id
1 'polypeptide(L)'
;MHPTTMEMLADVSYEDGCRLALVSEGRGLDAFRTAFHRTPDFWGGAGNTWAPEITYALGELRIPAYSYALTAVSGFTPHRYNGVLGLPQAISVSEADWLDDERAELRSESVLQTVQILQAPWLGIFVGHPTRFCHVQFWDVPFANGRMTGTPEESEPVDDDTYRRGLENLGQFLGDLKRRAQIVGVDEVLKMDWTFRKPTDVELDHFRTETPKAIRSAARWPIHRPGLDPEGIVKKTLALESTLEVAELAQL
;
A
#
# COMPACT_ATOMS: atom_id res chain seq x y z
N MET A 1 -17.58 -14.16 -1.89
CA MET A 1 -16.39 -13.83 -1.09
C MET A 1 -15.19 -14.05 -2.00
N HIS A 2 -14.45 -13.01 -2.34
CA HIS A 2 -13.07 -13.23 -2.76
C HIS A 2 -12.23 -13.12 -1.49
N PRO A 3 -11.49 -14.18 -1.10
CA PRO A 3 -10.57 -14.09 0.01
C PRO A 3 -9.59 -12.93 -0.23
N THR A 4 -9.16 -12.25 0.84
CA THR A 4 -8.01 -11.33 0.71
C THR A 4 -6.79 -12.10 0.22
N THR A 5 -5.78 -11.40 -0.29
CA THR A 5 -4.51 -12.04 -0.69
C THR A 5 -3.94 -12.91 0.42
N MET A 6 -3.91 -12.42 1.66
CA MET A 6 -3.45 -13.19 2.80
C MET A 6 -4.31 -14.43 3.06
N GLU A 7 -5.64 -14.32 3.01
CA GLU A 7 -6.53 -15.47 3.22
C GLU A 7 -6.40 -16.53 2.13
N MET A 8 -6.20 -16.09 0.89
CA MET A 8 -6.00 -16.97 -0.26
C MET A 8 -4.68 -17.75 -0.14
N LEU A 9 -3.65 -17.12 0.43
CA LEU A 9 -2.28 -17.59 0.31
C LEU A 9 -1.67 -18.10 1.63
N ALA A 10 -2.29 -17.87 2.78
CA ALA A 10 -1.74 -18.27 4.08
C ALA A 10 -1.50 -19.78 4.19
N ASP A 11 -2.47 -20.58 3.73
CA ASP A 11 -2.54 -22.02 4.00
C ASP A 11 -2.02 -22.90 2.85
N VAL A 12 -1.40 -22.30 1.82
CA VAL A 12 -0.89 -23.01 0.63
C VAL A 12 0.63 -22.94 0.53
N SER A 13 1.21 -23.92 -0.17
CA SER A 13 2.63 -23.91 -0.54
C SER A 13 2.97 -22.68 -1.37
N TYR A 14 4.25 -22.29 -1.42
CA TYR A 14 4.67 -21.16 -2.24
C TYR A 14 4.38 -21.42 -3.73
N GLU A 15 4.65 -22.63 -4.22
CA GLU A 15 4.48 -23.00 -5.62
C GLU A 15 3.01 -23.05 -6.05
N ASP A 16 2.12 -23.59 -5.20
CA ASP A 16 0.68 -23.56 -5.46
C ASP A 16 0.13 -22.14 -5.32
N GLY A 17 0.61 -21.38 -4.32
CA GLY A 17 0.26 -19.99 -4.10
C GLY A 17 0.62 -19.10 -5.29
N CYS A 18 1.79 -19.29 -5.89
CA CYS A 18 2.21 -18.59 -7.12
C CYS A 18 1.23 -18.83 -8.28
N ARG A 19 0.76 -20.07 -8.44
CA ARG A 19 -0.26 -20.39 -9.46
C ARG A 19 -1.61 -19.72 -9.16
N LEU A 20 -2.03 -19.71 -7.90
CA LEU A 20 -3.28 -19.04 -7.48
C LEU A 20 -3.20 -17.53 -7.66
N ALA A 21 -2.09 -16.92 -7.23
CA ALA A 21 -1.82 -15.49 -7.40
C ALA A 21 -1.84 -15.10 -8.88
N LEU A 22 -1.17 -15.85 -9.76
CA LEU A 22 -1.16 -15.57 -11.20
C LEU A 22 -2.56 -15.61 -11.82
N VAL A 23 -3.38 -16.60 -11.44
CA VAL A 23 -4.78 -16.70 -11.92
C VAL A 23 -5.63 -15.54 -11.39
N SER A 24 -5.48 -15.18 -10.12
CA SER A 24 -6.21 -14.07 -9.49
C SER A 24 -5.84 -12.73 -10.13
N GLU A 25 -4.56 -12.38 -10.13
CA GLU A 25 -4.07 -11.11 -10.62
C GLU A 25 -4.21 -10.99 -12.14
N GLY A 26 -4.13 -12.11 -12.88
CA GLY A 26 -4.39 -12.13 -14.32
C GLY A 26 -5.82 -11.69 -14.67
N ARG A 27 -6.82 -12.13 -13.89
CA ARG A 27 -8.22 -11.67 -14.05
C ARG A 27 -8.35 -10.17 -13.74
N GLY A 28 -7.66 -9.69 -12.70
CA GLY A 28 -7.62 -8.27 -12.36
C GLY A 28 -7.03 -7.43 -13.49
N LEU A 29 -5.93 -7.89 -14.09
CA LEU A 29 -5.28 -7.25 -15.23
C LEU A 29 -6.19 -7.20 -16.46
N ASP A 30 -6.88 -8.29 -16.78
CA ASP A 30 -7.81 -8.33 -17.93
C ASP A 30 -8.99 -7.38 -17.73
N ALA A 31 -9.56 -7.32 -16.53
CA ALA A 31 -10.61 -6.37 -16.18
C ALA A 31 -10.10 -4.92 -16.30
N PHE A 32 -8.90 -4.64 -15.78
CA PHE A 32 -8.27 -3.32 -15.88
C PHE A 32 -8.06 -2.90 -17.35
N ARG A 33 -7.51 -3.78 -18.18
CA ARG A 33 -7.30 -3.51 -19.62
C ARG A 33 -8.60 -3.28 -20.36
N THR A 34 -9.65 -4.02 -20.00
CA THR A 34 -10.98 -3.84 -20.58
C THR A 34 -11.56 -2.47 -20.23
N ALA A 35 -11.41 -2.03 -18.98
CA ALA A 35 -11.97 -0.77 -18.49
C ALA A 35 -11.17 0.47 -18.92
N PHE A 36 -9.83 0.38 -18.92
CA PHE A 36 -8.94 1.54 -19.07
C PHE A 36 -8.12 1.54 -20.36
N HIS A 37 -8.19 0.46 -21.16
CA HIS A 37 -7.44 0.30 -22.41
C HIS A 37 -5.92 0.51 -22.27
N ARG A 38 -5.37 0.20 -21.10
CA ARG A 38 -3.94 0.30 -20.79
C ARG A 38 -3.51 -0.78 -19.80
N THR A 39 -2.21 -0.96 -19.60
CA THR A 39 -1.65 -1.85 -18.57
C THR A 39 -1.42 -1.03 -17.29
N PRO A 40 -1.67 -1.58 -16.09
CA PRO A 40 -1.37 -0.89 -14.84
C PRO A 40 0.14 -0.80 -14.61
N ASP A 41 0.59 0.34 -14.11
CA ASP A 41 2.00 0.59 -13.79
C ASP A 41 2.42 -0.03 -12.45
N PHE A 42 1.46 -0.28 -11.55
CA PHE A 42 1.72 -0.89 -10.26
C PHE A 42 0.48 -1.61 -9.73
N TRP A 43 0.71 -2.50 -8.78
CA TRP A 43 -0.31 -3.21 -8.03
C TRP A 43 -0.54 -2.56 -6.67
N GLY A 44 -1.80 -2.42 -6.27
CA GLY A 44 -2.20 -2.02 -4.92
C GLY A 44 -3.13 -3.07 -4.33
N GLY A 45 -2.67 -3.78 -3.31
CA GLY A 45 -3.45 -4.84 -2.68
C GLY A 45 -4.68 -4.31 -1.93
N ALA A 46 -5.76 -5.09 -1.94
CA ALA A 46 -6.95 -4.77 -1.17
C ALA A 46 -6.67 -4.88 0.34
N GLY A 47 -6.94 -3.81 1.10
CA GLY A 47 -6.95 -3.83 2.56
C GLY A 47 -5.58 -4.09 3.20
N ASN A 48 -4.52 -3.42 2.72
CA ASN A 48 -3.14 -3.53 3.24
C ASN A 48 -2.69 -4.98 3.45
N THR A 49 -2.96 -5.83 2.45
CA THR A 49 -2.68 -7.27 2.48
C THR A 49 -1.36 -7.59 1.78
N TRP A 50 -0.77 -8.75 2.08
CA TRP A 50 0.51 -9.16 1.53
C TRP A 50 0.66 -10.67 1.44
N ALA A 51 1.31 -11.13 0.38
CA ALA A 51 1.95 -12.43 0.30
C ALA A 51 3.06 -12.40 -0.76
N PRO A 52 4.20 -13.08 -0.55
CA PRO A 52 5.33 -13.03 -1.48
C PRO A 52 5.04 -13.66 -2.85
N GLU A 53 4.00 -14.47 -2.98
CA GLU A 53 3.55 -15.02 -4.26
C GLU A 53 2.99 -13.94 -5.20
N ILE A 54 2.56 -12.79 -4.67
CA ILE A 54 2.11 -11.67 -5.49
C ILE A 54 3.26 -11.16 -6.35
N THR A 55 4.48 -11.02 -5.83
CA THR A 55 5.60 -10.53 -6.64
C THR A 55 5.97 -11.48 -7.77
N TYR A 56 5.80 -12.80 -7.58
CA TYR A 56 5.89 -13.76 -8.68
C TYR A 56 4.84 -13.47 -9.76
N ALA A 57 3.56 -13.34 -9.38
CA ALA A 57 2.49 -13.05 -10.32
C ALA A 57 2.72 -11.73 -11.07
N LEU A 58 3.16 -10.66 -10.38
CA LEU A 58 3.46 -9.37 -10.99
C LEU A 58 4.60 -9.46 -12.01
N GLY A 59 5.64 -10.24 -11.72
CA GLY A 59 6.73 -10.52 -12.67
C GLY A 59 6.24 -11.17 -13.95
N GLU A 60 5.46 -12.25 -13.84
CA GLU A 60 4.86 -12.95 -14.99
C GLU A 60 3.91 -12.05 -15.81
N LEU A 61 3.15 -11.19 -15.12
CA LEU A 61 2.19 -10.27 -15.72
C LEU A 61 2.81 -8.97 -16.24
N ARG A 62 4.12 -8.77 -16.03
CA ARG A 62 4.89 -7.56 -16.38
C ARG A 62 4.32 -6.29 -15.73
N ILE A 63 3.89 -6.40 -14.48
CA ILE A 63 3.52 -5.26 -13.64
C ILE A 63 4.75 -4.92 -12.79
N PRO A 64 5.41 -3.76 -12.99
CA PRO A 64 6.78 -3.55 -12.52
C PRO A 64 6.88 -3.22 -11.03
N ALA A 65 5.78 -2.82 -10.39
CA ALA A 65 5.80 -2.35 -9.01
C ALA A 65 4.56 -2.72 -8.20
N TYR A 66 4.68 -2.58 -6.88
CA TYR A 66 3.57 -2.63 -5.94
C TYR A 66 3.66 -1.50 -4.92
N SER A 67 2.52 -0.94 -4.54
CA SER A 67 2.41 0.06 -3.48
C SER A 67 2.03 -0.57 -2.14
N TYR A 68 2.19 0.20 -1.06
CA TYR A 68 1.92 -0.27 0.31
C TYR A 68 2.76 -1.50 0.67
N ALA A 69 4.04 -1.46 0.30
CA ALA A 69 4.95 -2.56 0.56
C ALA A 69 5.02 -2.87 2.07
N LEU A 70 4.67 -4.11 2.45
CA LEU A 70 4.83 -4.60 3.81
C LEU A 70 6.22 -5.21 4.07
N THR A 71 7.03 -5.36 3.02
CA THR A 71 8.47 -5.62 3.11
C THR A 71 9.16 -4.34 3.58
N ALA A 72 9.72 -4.38 4.79
CA ALA A 72 10.25 -3.19 5.46
C ALA A 72 11.76 -3.07 5.22
N VAL A 73 12.17 -1.97 4.61
CA VAL A 73 13.58 -1.52 4.53
C VAL A 73 13.67 -0.21 5.29
N SER A 74 14.80 0.02 5.97
CA SER A 74 14.99 1.22 6.80
C SER A 74 14.77 2.51 6.00
N GLY A 75 14.13 3.49 6.63
CA GLY A 75 13.90 4.80 6.04
C GLY A 75 12.80 4.85 4.97
N PHE A 76 11.94 3.82 4.87
CA PHE A 76 10.90 3.72 3.83
C PHE A 76 11.45 3.77 2.40
N THR A 77 12.71 3.36 2.24
CA THR A 77 13.40 3.37 0.95
C THR A 77 12.71 2.40 -0.03
N PRO A 78 12.43 2.83 -1.27
CA PRO A 78 12.05 1.89 -2.33
C PRO A 78 13.05 0.75 -2.44
N HIS A 79 12.58 -0.44 -2.78
CA HIS A 79 13.41 -1.62 -2.84
C HIS A 79 12.85 -2.60 -3.86
N ARG A 80 13.67 -3.48 -4.42
CA ARG A 80 13.17 -4.65 -5.13
C ARG A 80 13.05 -5.81 -4.17
N TYR A 81 11.98 -6.55 -4.33
CA TYR A 81 11.77 -7.82 -3.65
C TYR A 81 11.24 -8.82 -4.67
N ASN A 82 11.97 -9.93 -4.83
CA ASN A 82 11.70 -10.92 -5.87
C ASN A 82 11.60 -10.31 -7.28
N GLY A 83 12.47 -9.35 -7.58
CA GLY A 83 12.55 -8.68 -8.90
C GLY A 83 11.50 -7.61 -9.18
N VAL A 84 10.56 -7.34 -8.26
CA VAL A 84 9.51 -6.32 -8.41
C VAL A 84 9.77 -5.14 -7.48
N LEU A 85 9.54 -3.91 -7.94
CA LEU A 85 9.76 -2.70 -7.14
C LEU A 85 8.65 -2.51 -6.09
N GLY A 86 9.02 -2.59 -4.82
CA GLY A 86 8.18 -2.23 -3.69
C GLY A 86 8.28 -0.73 -3.39
N LEU A 87 7.11 -0.09 -3.27
CA LEU A 87 6.94 1.31 -2.90
C LEU A 87 6.31 1.38 -1.49
N PRO A 88 7.11 1.63 -0.44
CA PRO A 88 6.61 1.73 0.92
C PRO A 88 5.69 2.93 1.12
N GLN A 89 4.72 2.78 2.02
CA GLN A 89 3.96 3.91 2.51
C GLN A 89 4.63 4.44 3.79
N ALA A 90 5.10 5.68 3.74
CA ALA A 90 5.70 6.33 4.90
C ALA A 90 4.66 7.03 5.78
N ILE A 91 3.62 7.60 5.15
CA ILE A 91 2.66 8.47 5.80
C ILE A 91 1.23 8.09 5.39
N SER A 92 0.32 8.12 6.37
CA SER A 92 -1.12 7.94 6.15
C SER A 92 -1.88 9.01 6.91
N VAL A 93 -2.77 9.72 6.23
CA VAL A 93 -3.70 10.66 6.84
C VAL A 93 -5.12 10.14 6.70
N SER A 94 -5.89 10.20 7.79
CA SER A 94 -7.28 9.76 7.80
C SER A 94 -8.16 10.81 7.15
N GLU A 95 -9.23 10.41 6.47
CA GLU A 95 -10.18 11.36 5.90
C GLU A 95 -10.87 12.19 6.97
N ALA A 96 -11.10 11.60 8.15
CA ALA A 96 -11.66 12.28 9.30
C ALA A 96 -10.77 13.41 9.84
N ASP A 97 -9.47 13.42 9.50
CA ASP A 97 -8.59 14.53 9.85
C ASP A 97 -8.85 15.75 8.97
N TRP A 98 -9.29 15.57 7.71
CA TRP A 98 -9.58 16.67 6.80
C TRP A 98 -10.92 17.35 7.10
N LEU A 99 -11.88 16.61 7.64
CA LEU A 99 -13.24 17.11 7.93
C LEU A 99 -13.30 18.09 9.11
N ASP A 100 -12.18 18.32 9.81
CA ASP A 100 -12.06 19.18 10.98
C ASP A 100 -10.83 20.07 10.84
N ASP A 101 -10.99 21.39 11.01
CA ASP A 101 -9.93 22.37 10.69
C ASP A 101 -8.71 22.24 11.62
N GLU A 102 -8.93 22.03 12.92
CA GLU A 102 -7.84 21.89 13.90
C GLU A 102 -7.06 20.59 13.65
N ARG A 103 -7.77 19.49 13.37
CA ARG A 103 -7.11 18.22 13.02
C ARG A 103 -6.36 18.33 11.70
N ALA A 104 -6.93 18.99 10.70
CA ALA A 104 -6.31 19.18 9.40
C ALA A 104 -5.01 20.00 9.53
N GLU A 105 -5.01 21.07 10.32
CA GLU A 105 -3.83 21.88 10.59
C GLU A 105 -2.73 21.05 11.27
N LEU A 106 -3.05 20.39 12.38
CA LEU A 106 -2.10 19.55 13.13
C LEU A 106 -1.52 18.42 12.28
N ARG A 107 -2.36 17.76 11.47
CA ARG A 107 -1.91 16.72 10.56
C ARG A 107 -1.03 17.26 9.46
N SER A 108 -1.40 18.39 8.86
CA SER A 108 -0.62 19.04 7.81
C SER A 108 0.78 19.37 8.31
N GLU A 109 0.89 20.01 9.48
CA GLU A 109 2.18 20.33 10.10
C GLU A 109 3.02 19.07 10.34
N SER A 110 2.42 18.03 10.92
CA SER A 110 3.09 16.76 11.21
C SER A 110 3.63 16.08 9.94
N VAL A 111 2.84 16.04 8.88
CA VAL A 111 3.25 15.44 7.61
C VAL A 111 4.37 16.24 6.95
N LEU A 112 4.24 17.57 6.90
CA LEU A 112 5.26 18.43 6.28
C LEU A 112 6.60 18.36 7.03
N GLN A 113 6.58 18.28 8.37
CA GLN A 113 7.78 18.04 9.17
C GLN A 113 8.38 16.66 8.89
N THR A 114 7.55 15.61 8.82
CA THR A 114 8.00 14.23 8.55
C THR A 114 8.69 14.12 7.18
N VAL A 115 8.13 14.74 6.14
CA VAL A 115 8.73 14.77 4.79
C VAL A 115 10.12 15.42 4.82
N GLN A 116 10.31 16.48 5.61
CA GLN A 116 11.62 17.13 5.74
C GLN A 116 12.64 16.26 6.50
N ILE A 117 12.19 15.49 7.50
CA ILE A 117 13.07 14.66 8.34
C ILE A 117 13.50 13.38 7.64
N LEU A 118 12.59 12.69 6.96
CA LEU A 118 12.86 11.34 6.45
C LEU A 118 13.93 11.34 5.34
N GLN A 119 14.11 12.44 4.60
CA GLN A 119 15.10 12.61 3.52
C GLN A 119 15.22 11.41 2.56
N ALA A 120 14.17 10.58 2.45
CA ALA A 120 14.16 9.44 1.58
C ALA A 120 14.08 9.93 0.13
N PRO A 121 14.68 9.19 -0.83
CA PRO A 121 14.63 9.57 -2.24
C PRO A 121 13.20 9.68 -2.78
N TRP A 122 12.27 8.95 -2.17
CA TRP A 122 10.84 9.01 -2.46
C TRP A 122 10.05 8.64 -1.21
N LEU A 123 8.87 9.24 -1.01
CA LEU A 123 7.97 8.95 0.11
C LEU A 123 6.55 8.72 -0.38
N GLY A 124 5.97 7.57 -0.03
CA GLY A 124 4.55 7.29 -0.24
C GLY A 124 3.69 7.97 0.81
N ILE A 125 2.80 8.87 0.39
CA ILE A 125 1.85 9.58 1.26
C ILE A 125 0.44 9.21 0.82
N PHE A 126 -0.31 8.59 1.73
CA PHE A 126 -1.74 8.35 1.54
C PHE A 126 -2.56 9.47 2.19
N VAL A 127 -3.44 10.09 1.41
CA VAL A 127 -4.27 11.24 1.84
C VAL A 127 -5.74 10.90 1.97
N GLY A 128 -6.09 9.62 1.82
CA GLY A 128 -7.45 9.13 2.00
C GLY A 128 -8.11 8.56 0.76
N HIS A 129 -9.31 8.04 0.96
CA HIS A 129 -10.21 7.47 -0.02
C HIS A 129 -11.22 8.53 -0.46
N PRO A 130 -11.38 8.80 -1.77
CA PRO A 130 -12.33 9.80 -2.26
C PRO A 130 -13.76 9.63 -1.72
N THR A 131 -14.20 8.39 -1.54
CA THR A 131 -15.53 8.04 -1.04
C THR A 131 -15.72 8.35 0.43
N ARG A 132 -14.66 8.30 1.26
CA ARG A 132 -14.75 8.54 2.71
C ARG A 132 -14.76 10.02 3.10
N PHE A 133 -14.49 10.92 2.15
CA PHE A 133 -14.77 12.34 2.34
C PHE A 133 -16.27 12.62 2.39
N CYS A 134 -17.07 11.85 1.66
CA CYS A 134 -18.53 11.99 1.64
C CYS A 134 -19.20 11.02 2.62
N HIS A 135 -18.75 9.77 2.68
CA HIS A 135 -19.37 8.71 3.47
C HIS A 135 -18.37 8.10 4.47
N VAL A 136 -18.43 8.52 5.73
CA VAL A 136 -17.46 8.14 6.79
C VAL A 136 -17.35 6.62 6.97
N GLN A 137 -18.46 5.90 6.77
CA GLN A 137 -18.56 4.45 6.95
C GLN A 137 -18.40 3.63 5.67
N PHE A 138 -18.00 4.26 4.56
CA PHE A 138 -17.85 3.55 3.30
C PHE A 138 -16.70 2.51 3.34
N TRP A 139 -16.98 1.36 2.74
CA TRP A 139 -16.06 0.27 2.37
C TRP A 139 -15.75 -0.81 3.43
N ASP A 140 -15.20 -0.51 4.61
CA ASP A 140 -14.73 -1.59 5.49
C ASP A 140 -15.84 -2.23 6.34
N VAL A 141 -16.83 -1.44 6.78
CA VAL A 141 -17.81 -1.90 7.78
C VAL A 141 -18.70 -3.05 7.26
N PRO A 142 -19.27 -2.98 6.03
CA PRO A 142 -20.11 -4.05 5.51
C PRO A 142 -19.34 -5.36 5.23
N PHE A 143 -18.03 -5.26 5.00
CA PHE A 143 -17.14 -6.40 4.70
C PHE A 143 -16.24 -6.80 5.87
N ALA A 144 -16.42 -6.17 7.04
CA ALA A 144 -15.61 -6.42 8.21
C ALA A 144 -15.75 -7.87 8.69
N ASN A 145 -14.65 -8.42 9.18
CA ASN A 145 -14.43 -9.79 9.58
C ASN A 145 -14.71 -10.80 8.45
N GLY A 146 -14.49 -10.41 7.19
CA GLY A 146 -14.83 -11.22 6.02
C GLY A 146 -16.34 -11.43 5.84
N ARG A 147 -17.18 -10.58 6.45
CA ARG A 147 -18.65 -10.68 6.31
C ARG A 147 -19.07 -10.24 4.91
N MET A 148 -20.20 -10.78 4.46
CA MET A 148 -20.97 -10.21 3.36
C MET A 148 -22.41 -10.17 3.82
N THR A 149 -22.89 -9.00 4.24
CA THR A 149 -24.33 -8.82 4.39
C THR A 149 -24.94 -8.85 3.00
N GLY A 150 -26.01 -9.62 2.79
CA GLY A 150 -26.69 -9.71 1.49
C GLY A 150 -27.33 -8.39 1.05
N THR A 151 -27.34 -7.39 1.93
CA THR A 151 -27.81 -6.03 1.69
C THR A 151 -26.77 -5.08 2.28
N PRO A 152 -26.16 -4.19 1.46
CA PRO A 152 -25.31 -3.13 1.97
C PRO A 152 -26.11 -2.23 2.91
N GLU A 153 -25.52 -1.84 4.04
CA GLU A 153 -26.08 -0.80 4.89
C GLU A 153 -25.71 0.55 4.28
N GLU A 154 -26.70 1.39 4.01
CA GLU A 154 -26.48 2.75 3.57
C GLU A 154 -25.98 3.60 4.75
N SER A 155 -24.97 4.42 4.49
CA SER A 155 -24.48 5.40 5.47
C SER A 155 -24.81 6.79 4.97
N GLU A 156 -25.42 7.58 5.85
CA GLU A 156 -25.70 8.99 5.56
C GLU A 156 -24.40 9.71 5.19
N PRO A 157 -24.40 10.52 4.12
CA PRO A 157 -23.26 11.37 3.81
C PRO A 157 -23.05 12.39 4.94
N VAL A 158 -21.83 12.90 5.04
CA VAL A 158 -21.59 14.14 5.80
C VAL A 158 -22.35 15.30 5.14
N ASP A 159 -22.69 16.33 5.91
CA ASP A 159 -23.34 17.52 5.34
C ASP A 159 -22.40 18.25 4.36
N ASP A 160 -23.01 19.00 3.43
CA ASP A 160 -22.29 19.69 2.35
C ASP A 160 -21.21 20.66 2.85
N ASP A 161 -21.42 21.29 4.01
CA ASP A 161 -20.45 22.24 4.58
C ASP A 161 -19.24 21.49 5.15
N THR A 162 -19.46 20.35 5.82
CA THR A 162 -18.39 19.45 6.26
C THR A 162 -17.62 18.86 5.08
N TYR A 163 -18.31 18.41 4.03
CA TYR A 163 -17.65 17.90 2.83
C TYR A 163 -16.77 18.97 2.15
N ARG A 164 -17.32 20.18 1.96
CA ARG A 164 -16.59 21.31 1.34
C ARG A 164 -15.37 21.70 2.16
N ARG A 165 -15.50 21.77 3.49
CA ARG A 165 -14.38 22.00 4.40
C ARG A 165 -13.29 20.95 4.26
N GLY A 166 -13.67 19.67 4.19
CA GLY A 166 -12.74 18.57 3.92
C GLY A 166 -11.92 18.76 2.64
N LEU A 167 -12.57 19.19 1.56
CA LEU A 167 -11.91 19.48 0.29
C LEU A 167 -10.99 20.71 0.38
N GLU A 168 -11.43 21.76 1.08
CA GLU A 168 -10.63 22.98 1.30
C GLU A 168 -9.37 22.66 2.10
N ASN A 169 -9.49 21.91 3.19
CA ASN A 169 -8.37 21.50 4.04
C ASN A 169 -7.38 20.60 3.29
N LEU A 170 -7.86 19.59 2.57
CA LEU A 170 -7.00 18.77 1.72
C LEU A 170 -6.32 19.64 0.63
N GLY A 171 -7.06 20.57 0.03
CA GLY A 171 -6.54 21.47 -1.00
C GLY A 171 -5.41 22.35 -0.49
N GLN A 172 -5.56 22.91 0.71
CA GLN A 172 -4.53 23.69 1.39
C GLN A 172 -3.29 22.83 1.67
N PHE A 173 -3.47 21.66 2.28
CA PHE A 173 -2.38 20.72 2.54
C PHE A 173 -1.59 20.35 1.26
N LEU A 174 -2.29 19.98 0.18
CA LEU A 174 -1.66 19.62 -1.09
C LEU A 174 -0.95 20.82 -1.73
N GLY A 175 -1.51 22.03 -1.59
CA GLY A 175 -0.86 23.26 -2.02
C GLY A 175 0.44 23.52 -1.27
N ASP A 176 0.46 23.27 0.03
CA ASP A 176 1.62 23.45 0.90
C ASP A 176 2.70 22.41 0.64
N LEU A 177 2.28 21.16 0.47
CA LEU A 177 3.19 20.06 0.14
C LEU A 177 3.90 20.31 -1.20
N LYS A 178 3.18 20.75 -2.24
CA LYS A 178 3.77 21.10 -3.55
C LYS A 178 4.79 22.24 -3.49
N ARG A 179 4.71 23.13 -2.49
CA ARG A 179 5.71 24.20 -2.30
C ARG A 179 7.00 23.70 -1.62
N ARG A 180 6.95 22.54 -0.98
CA ARG A 180 8.07 21.98 -0.18
C ARG A 180 8.68 20.72 -0.78
N ALA A 181 7.95 20.01 -1.63
CA ALA A 181 8.38 18.76 -2.24
C ALA A 181 7.88 18.68 -3.69
N GLN A 182 8.65 17.99 -4.53
CA GLN A 182 8.21 17.60 -5.85
C GLN A 182 7.19 16.47 -5.73
N ILE A 183 6.01 16.66 -6.33
CA ILE A 183 4.98 15.62 -6.40
C ILE A 183 5.05 14.97 -7.78
N VAL A 184 5.32 13.67 -7.79
CA VAL A 184 5.45 12.85 -9.00
C VAL A 184 4.44 11.72 -8.97
N GLY A 185 3.93 11.35 -10.15
CA GLY A 185 3.14 10.14 -10.32
C GLY A 185 4.00 8.88 -10.17
N VAL A 186 3.38 7.74 -9.83
CA VAL A 186 4.12 6.47 -9.76
C VAL A 186 4.76 6.13 -11.11
N ASP A 187 4.11 6.44 -12.23
CA ASP A 187 4.65 6.22 -13.57
C ASP A 187 5.93 7.04 -13.84
N GLU A 188 6.09 8.21 -13.23
CA GLU A 188 7.33 8.99 -13.27
C GLU A 188 8.39 8.39 -12.36
N VAL A 189 8.02 7.95 -11.16
CA VAL A 189 8.91 7.23 -10.23
C VAL A 189 9.53 6.02 -10.90
N LEU A 190 8.75 5.25 -11.67
CA LEU A 190 9.24 4.08 -12.40
C LEU A 190 10.25 4.40 -13.51
N LYS A 191 10.30 5.65 -13.98
CA LYS A 191 11.22 6.12 -15.03
C LYS A 191 12.49 6.74 -14.45
N MET A 192 12.58 6.92 -13.13
CA MET A 192 13.79 7.44 -12.49
C MET A 192 14.95 6.45 -12.65
N ASP A 193 16.18 6.98 -12.68
CA ASP A 193 17.41 6.20 -12.83
C ASP A 193 17.79 5.48 -11.52
N TRP A 194 16.97 4.51 -11.14
CA TRP A 194 17.20 3.66 -9.99
C TRP A 194 18.35 2.69 -10.24
N THR A 195 19.34 2.71 -9.34
CA THR A 195 20.28 1.62 -9.17
C THR A 195 19.85 0.75 -7.99
N PHE A 196 20.16 -0.53 -8.05
CA PHE A 196 19.80 -1.49 -7.00
C PHE A 196 21.05 -2.17 -6.50
N ARG A 197 21.20 -2.23 -5.17
CA ARG A 197 22.31 -2.90 -4.51
C ARG A 197 21.80 -3.92 -3.51
N LYS A 198 22.69 -4.84 -3.12
CA LYS A 198 22.39 -5.73 -1.99
C LYS A 198 22.21 -4.90 -0.70
N PRO A 199 21.31 -5.34 0.19
CA PRO A 199 21.17 -4.73 1.52
C PRO A 199 22.48 -4.91 2.31
N THR A 200 22.78 -3.94 3.15
CA THR A 200 23.76 -4.07 4.23
C THR A 200 23.23 -5.03 5.32
N ASP A 201 24.10 -5.50 6.20
CA ASP A 201 23.69 -6.35 7.33
C ASP A 201 22.64 -5.65 8.22
N VAL A 202 22.77 -4.34 8.42
CA VAL A 202 21.82 -3.53 9.21
C VAL A 202 20.44 -3.45 8.55
N GLU A 203 20.40 -3.23 7.23
CA GLU A 203 19.13 -3.20 6.47
C GLU A 203 18.47 -4.58 6.43
N LEU A 204 19.26 -5.65 6.33
CA LEU A 204 18.76 -7.02 6.33
C LEU A 204 18.20 -7.42 7.71
N ASP A 205 18.87 -7.02 8.79
CA ASP A 205 18.37 -7.22 10.16
C ASP A 205 17.09 -6.42 10.42
N HIS A 206 17.00 -5.19 9.88
CA HIS A 206 15.76 -4.41 9.90
C HIS A 206 14.64 -5.13 9.15
N PHE A 207 14.91 -5.64 7.93
CA PHE A 207 13.94 -6.41 7.15
C PHE A 207 13.43 -7.64 7.91
N ARG A 208 14.32 -8.43 8.51
CA ARG A 208 13.98 -9.63 9.29
C ARG A 208 13.17 -9.31 10.54
N THR A 209 13.32 -8.12 11.10
CA THR A 209 12.65 -7.71 12.34
C THR A 209 11.31 -7.03 12.08
N GLU A 210 11.27 -6.09 11.13
CA GLU A 210 10.11 -5.23 10.90
C GLU A 210 9.12 -5.82 9.89
N THR A 211 9.57 -6.54 8.86
CA THR A 211 8.66 -7.17 7.88
C THR A 211 7.68 -8.13 8.55
N PRO A 212 8.10 -9.03 9.47
CA PRO A 212 7.14 -9.88 10.17
C PRO A 212 6.14 -9.11 11.03
N LYS A 213 6.56 -7.99 11.65
CA LYS A 213 5.65 -7.14 12.44
C LYS A 213 4.62 -6.46 11.54
N ALA A 214 5.04 -5.93 10.40
CA ALA A 214 4.16 -5.32 9.41
C ALA A 214 3.11 -6.31 8.89
N ILE A 215 3.54 -7.52 8.49
CA ILE A 215 2.64 -8.59 8.03
C ILE A 215 1.65 -9.02 9.13
N ARG A 216 2.12 -9.22 10.36
CA ARG A 216 1.23 -9.57 11.49
C ARG A 216 0.25 -8.46 11.84
N SER A 217 0.67 -7.20 11.70
CA SER A 217 -0.20 -6.04 11.91
C SER A 217 -1.29 -5.98 10.86
N ALA A 218 -0.92 -6.16 9.58
CA ALA A 218 -1.86 -6.27 8.47
C ALA A 218 -2.88 -7.39 8.67
N ALA A 219 -2.47 -8.57 9.11
CA ALA A 219 -3.38 -9.69 9.37
C ALA A 219 -4.43 -9.43 10.47
N ARG A 220 -4.27 -8.36 11.28
CA ARG A 220 -5.25 -7.91 12.28
C ARG A 220 -6.27 -6.91 11.72
N TRP A 221 -6.13 -6.49 10.47
CA TRP A 221 -7.07 -5.58 9.86
C TRP A 221 -8.46 -6.21 9.80
N PRO A 222 -9.52 -5.39 9.98
CA PRO A 222 -10.88 -5.88 10.06
C PRO A 222 -11.35 -6.51 8.75
N ILE A 223 -10.64 -6.39 7.62
CA ILE A 223 -11.04 -7.03 6.37
C ILE A 223 -10.88 -8.57 6.41
N HIS A 224 -10.02 -9.09 7.29
CA HIS A 224 -9.73 -10.52 7.36
C HIS A 224 -10.75 -11.31 8.19
N ARG A 225 -10.95 -12.57 7.82
CA ARG A 225 -11.70 -13.57 8.57
C ARG A 225 -11.05 -13.80 9.93
N PRO A 226 -11.85 -14.06 10.98
CA PRO A 226 -11.32 -14.46 12.28
C PRO A 226 -10.40 -15.68 12.17
N GLY A 227 -9.26 -15.64 12.87
CA GLY A 227 -8.32 -16.76 12.94
C GLY A 227 -7.35 -16.90 11.76
N LEU A 228 -7.25 -15.89 10.88
CA LEU A 228 -6.16 -15.84 9.89
C LEU A 228 -4.79 -15.89 10.60
N ASP A 229 -4.00 -16.91 10.30
CA ASP A 229 -2.62 -17.05 10.79
C ASP A 229 -1.63 -16.50 9.75
N PRO A 230 -0.91 -15.40 10.04
CA PRO A 230 0.07 -14.83 9.12
C PRO A 230 1.40 -15.58 9.06
N GLU A 231 1.69 -16.54 9.94
CA GLU A 231 3.04 -17.10 10.08
C GLU A 231 3.51 -17.86 8.83
N GLY A 232 2.60 -18.50 8.09
CA GLY A 232 2.91 -19.11 6.79
C GLY A 232 3.42 -18.08 5.79
N ILE A 233 2.80 -16.90 5.77
CA ILE A 233 3.18 -15.77 4.89
C ILE A 233 4.50 -15.16 5.34
N VAL A 234 4.69 -14.98 6.65
CA VAL A 234 5.96 -14.49 7.22
C VAL A 234 7.11 -15.41 6.81
N LYS A 235 6.96 -16.73 7.00
CA LYS A 235 7.98 -17.72 6.65
C LYS A 235 8.33 -17.67 5.17
N LYS A 236 7.33 -17.66 4.29
CA LYS A 236 7.54 -17.57 2.84
C LYS A 236 8.21 -16.24 2.46
N THR A 237 7.85 -15.15 3.13
CA THR A 237 8.44 -13.83 2.86
C THR A 237 9.93 -13.81 3.23
N LEU A 238 10.28 -14.31 4.41
CA LEU A 238 11.68 -14.36 4.84
C LEU A 238 12.51 -15.36 4.01
N ALA A 239 11.91 -16.41 3.48
CA ALA A 239 12.60 -17.37 2.62
C ALA A 239 13.15 -16.75 1.31
N LEU A 240 12.60 -15.61 0.87
CA LEU A 240 13.07 -14.88 -0.32
C LEU A 240 13.93 -13.66 0.04
N GLU A 241 14.45 -13.56 1.26
CA GLU A 241 15.28 -12.41 1.68
C GLU A 241 16.47 -12.16 0.76
N SER A 242 17.03 -13.21 0.14
CA SER A 242 18.17 -13.11 -0.78
C SER A 242 17.84 -12.37 -2.08
N THR A 243 16.56 -12.13 -2.36
CA THR A 243 16.07 -11.38 -3.52
C THR A 243 15.88 -9.89 -3.23
N LEU A 244 16.07 -9.47 -1.96
CA LEU A 244 15.93 -8.08 -1.56
C LEU A 244 17.09 -7.26 -2.15
N GLU A 245 16.76 -6.14 -2.80
CA GLU A 245 17.72 -5.14 -3.25
C GLU A 245 17.24 -3.76 -2.82
N VAL A 246 18.11 -2.92 -2.29
CA VAL A 246 17.79 -1.56 -1.84
C VAL A 246 17.98 -0.60 -3.01
N ALA A 247 16.98 0.24 -3.26
CA ALA A 247 17.05 1.22 -4.34
C ALA A 247 17.89 2.43 -3.93
N GLU A 248 18.66 2.93 -4.88
CA GLU A 248 19.42 4.18 -4.80
C GLU A 248 19.05 5.01 -6.02
N LEU A 249 18.80 6.30 -5.84
CA LEU A 249 18.67 7.24 -6.96
C LEU A 249 20.06 7.72 -7.34
N ALA A 250 20.42 7.61 -8.62
CA ALA A 250 21.56 8.35 -9.13
C ALA A 250 21.36 9.84 -8.80
N GLN A 251 22.36 10.47 -8.19
CA GLN A 251 22.26 11.81 -7.58
C GLN A 251 21.46 12.78 -8.47
N LEU A 252 20.36 13.33 -7.92
CA LEU A 252 19.59 14.45 -8.47
C LEU A 252 20.37 15.75 -8.40
#